data_AF-A0AAW9MWV6-F1
#
_entry.id   AF-A0AAW9MWV6-F1
#
_cell.length_a   1.000
_cell.length_b   1.000
_cell.length_c   1.000
_cell.angle_alpha   90.00
_cell.angle_beta   90.00
_cell.angle_gamma   90.00
#
_symmetry.space_group_name_H-M   'P 1'
#
loop_
_entity.id
_entity.type
_entity.pdbx_description
1 polymer ?
#
loop_
_entity_poly.entity_id
_entity_poly.type
_entity_poly.pdbx_seq_one_letter_code
_entity_poly.pdbx_strand_id
1 'polypeptide(L)'
;MKIFFLSRGYPTDEYKLNGIFEMDQALELKRQGHDVVFLSLDMRSIRRKRKFGFKIFEVEGMKVYSYNIPIGAVPKRIYNFFFNSLC
;
A
#
# COMPACT_ATOMS: atom_id res chain seq x y z
N MET A 1 18.65 -11.62 -7.19
CA MET A 1 18.22 -10.32 -7.78
C MET A 1 17.44 -9.54 -6.73
N LYS A 2 17.56 -8.21 -6.73
CA LYS A 2 16.76 -7.34 -5.86
C LYS A 2 15.50 -6.90 -6.58
N ILE A 3 14.33 -7.08 -5.95
CA ILE A 3 13.02 -6.83 -6.55
C ILE A 3 12.22 -5.90 -5.63
N PHE A 4 11.73 -4.79 -6.17
CA PHE A 4 10.77 -3.94 -5.47
C PHE A 4 9.37 -4.23 -6.00
N PHE A 5 8.51 -4.77 -5.15
CA PHE A 5 7.16 -5.19 -5.51
C PHE A 5 6.16 -4.13 -5.05
N LEU A 6 5.52 -3.43 -6.00
CA LEU A 6 4.60 -2.34 -5.70
C LEU A 6 3.16 -2.85 -5.63
N SER A 7 2.42 -2.41 -4.61
CA SER A 7 1.00 -2.71 -4.43
C SER A 7 0.23 -1.48 -3.93
N ARG A 8 -1.08 -1.50 -4.17
CA ARG A 8 -2.04 -0.48 -3.69
C ARG A 8 -2.43 -0.68 -2.22
N GLY A 9 -1.90 -1.70 -1.57
CA GLY A 9 -2.23 -2.07 -0.21
C GLY A 9 -1.49 -3.33 0.23
N TYR A 10 -1.71 -3.71 1.48
CA TYR A 10 -1.28 -5.00 2.00
C TYR A 10 -2.40 -5.61 2.87
N PRO A 11 -2.47 -6.95 2.96
CA PRO A 11 -3.53 -7.63 3.70
C PRO A 11 -3.41 -7.34 5.21
N THR A 12 -4.54 -7.02 5.83
CA THR A 12 -4.66 -6.84 7.29
C THR A 12 -5.81 -7.70 7.81
N ASP A 13 -5.91 -7.87 9.13
CA ASP A 13 -7.01 -8.62 9.76
C ASP A 13 -8.39 -8.11 9.34
N GLU A 14 -8.53 -6.78 9.22
CA GLU A 14 -9.77 -6.12 8.80
C GLU A 14 -9.96 -6.13 7.27
N TYR A 15 -8.88 -6.05 6.48
CA TYR A 15 -8.93 -5.96 5.01
C TYR A 15 -8.06 -7.03 4.35
N LYS A 16 -8.44 -8.30 4.54
CA LYS A 16 -7.66 -9.45 4.06
C LYS A 16 -7.43 -9.47 2.55
N LEU A 17 -8.37 -8.98 1.76
CA LEU A 17 -8.27 -8.97 0.29
C LEU A 17 -7.47 -7.79 -0.28
N ASN A 18 -7.09 -6.83 0.56
CA ASN A 18 -6.44 -5.61 0.09
C ASN A 18 -4.96 -5.88 -0.25
N GLY A 19 -4.64 -6.11 -1.52
CA GLY A 19 -3.27 -6.38 -1.95
C GLY A 19 -2.80 -7.81 -1.67
N ILE A 20 -3.73 -8.75 -1.44
CA ILE A 20 -3.41 -10.16 -1.13
C ILE A 20 -2.71 -10.85 -2.29
N PHE A 21 -3.18 -10.61 -3.52
CA PHE A 21 -2.62 -11.22 -4.71
C PHE A 21 -1.17 -10.80 -4.91
N GLU A 22 -0.89 -9.50 -4.80
CA GLU A 22 0.47 -8.95 -4.89
C GLU A 22 1.37 -9.50 -3.78
N MET A 23 0.86 -9.64 -2.55
CA MET A 23 1.60 -10.21 -1.42
C MET A 23 1.99 -11.67 -1.69
N ASP A 24 1.05 -12.50 -2.16
CA ASP A 24 1.31 -13.91 -2.43
C ASP A 24 2.38 -14.09 -3.50
N GLN A 25 2.33 -13.30 -4.58
CA GLN A 25 3.35 -13.32 -5.63
C GLN A 25 4.72 -12.85 -5.11
N ALA A 26 4.75 -11.82 -4.27
CA ALA A 26 5.99 -11.30 -3.70
C ALA A 26 6.65 -12.31 -2.73
N LEU A 27 5.84 -13.00 -1.92
CA LEU A 27 6.30 -14.06 -1.03
C LEU A 27 6.85 -15.25 -1.81
N GLU A 28 6.22 -15.63 -2.92
CA GLU A 28 6.73 -16.70 -3.77
C GLU A 28 8.10 -16.35 -4.37
N LEU A 29 8.28 -15.12 -4.87
CA LEU A 29 9.59 -14.65 -5.33
C LEU A 29 10.65 -14.66 -4.21
N LYS A 30 10.25 -14.33 -2.98
CA LYS A 30 11.14 -14.40 -1.81
C LYS A 30 11.54 -15.85 -1.50
N ARG A 31 10.60 -16.79 -1.55
CA ARG A 31 10.85 -18.23 -1.34
C ARG A 31 11.76 -18.83 -2.41
N GLN A 32 11.70 -18.32 -3.63
CA GLN A 32 12.64 -18.67 -4.71
C GLN A 32 14.05 -18.08 -4.53
N GLY A 33 14.31 -17.37 -3.42
CA GLY A 33 15.63 -16.87 -3.04
C GLY A 33 15.96 -15.47 -3.55
N HIS A 34 14.98 -14.72 -4.04
CA HIS A 34 15.19 -13.32 -4.42
C HIS A 34 15.16 -12.37 -3.21
N ASP A 35 15.89 -11.26 -3.30
CA ASP A 35 15.83 -10.17 -2.31
C ASP A 35 14.63 -9.27 -2.65
N VAL A 36 13.47 -9.61 -2.10
CA VAL A 36 12.21 -8.88 -2.36
C VAL A 36 11.97 -7.85 -1.26
N VAL A 37 11.58 -6.64 -1.69
CA VAL A 37 11.06 -5.58 -0.83
C VAL A 37 9.65 -5.22 -1.30
N PHE A 38 8.67 -5.32 -0.42
CA PHE A 38 7.27 -4.99 -0.73
C PHE A 38 6.99 -3.53 -0.38
N LEU A 39 6.41 -2.79 -1.34
CA LEU A 39 6.03 -1.39 -1.20
C LEU A 39 4.51 -1.29 -1.35
N SER A 40 3.82 -0.87 -0.30
CA SER A 40 2.37 -0.69 -0.28
C SER A 40 2.02 0.79 -0.15
N LEU A 41 1.25 1.31 -1.09
CA LEU A 41 0.67 2.66 -1.01
C LEU A 41 -0.85 2.58 -0.96
N ASP A 42 -1.42 2.69 0.24
CA ASP A 42 -2.86 2.66 0.43
C ASP A 42 -3.41 4.09 0.47
N MET A 43 -4.04 4.47 -0.62
CA MET A 43 -4.68 5.78 -0.81
C MET A 43 -6.19 5.75 -0.55
N ARG A 44 -6.73 4.68 0.06
CA ARG A 44 -8.18 4.55 0.25
C ARG A 44 -8.73 5.64 1.17
N SER A 45 -10.00 5.97 0.94
CA SER A 45 -10.77 6.99 1.68
C SER A 45 -10.63 6.87 3.20
N ILE A 46 -10.71 8.01 3.90
CA ILE A 46 -10.72 8.09 5.37
C ILE A 46 -11.81 7.25 6.03
N ARG A 47 -12.84 6.85 5.28
CA ARG A 47 -13.92 5.95 5.73
C ARG A 47 -13.44 4.52 6.05
N ARG A 48 -12.20 4.14 5.72
CA ARG A 48 -11.62 2.84 6.04
C ARG A 48 -10.78 2.92 7.31
N LYS A 49 -10.94 1.96 8.22
CA LYS A 49 -10.20 1.93 9.48
C LYS A 49 -8.79 1.37 9.25
N ARG A 50 -7.76 2.13 9.58
CA ARG A 50 -6.35 1.73 9.48
C ARG A 50 -5.48 2.72 10.23
N LYS A 51 -4.24 2.34 10.54
CA LYS A 51 -3.24 3.30 11.03
C LYS A 51 -2.74 4.14 9.85
N PHE A 52 -2.89 5.46 9.94
CA PHE A 52 -2.35 6.40 8.94
C PHE A 52 -0.84 6.56 9.10
N GLY A 53 -0.20 7.01 8.04
CA GLY A 53 1.24 7.26 8.02
C GLY A 53 2.04 6.07 7.52
N PHE A 54 3.34 6.12 7.80
CA PHE A 54 4.33 5.18 7.29
C PHE A 54 4.62 4.08 8.30
N LYS A 55 4.73 2.85 7.82
CA LYS A 55 5.01 1.66 8.62
C LYS A 55 6.03 0.80 7.91
N ILE A 56 7.06 0.38 8.64
CA ILE A 56 8.02 -0.62 8.20
C ILE A 56 7.82 -1.85 9.09
N PHE A 57 7.76 -3.02 8.47
CA PHE A 57 7.69 -4.30 9.18
C PHE A 57 8.22 -5.41 8.28
N GLU A 58 8.22 -6.63 8.81
CA GLU A 58 8.70 -7.82 8.10
C GLU A 58 7.60 -8.88 8.07
N VAL A 59 7.48 -9.58 6.95
CA VAL A 59 6.57 -10.72 6.74
C VAL A 59 7.37 -11.84 6.10
N GLU A 60 7.48 -12.99 6.77
CA GLU A 60 8.22 -14.16 6.25
C GLU A 60 9.64 -13.81 5.72
N GLY A 61 10.39 -12.96 6.43
CA GLY A 61 11.73 -12.55 6.00
C GLY A 61 11.78 -11.47 4.90
N MET A 62 10.62 -11.00 4.44
CA MET A 62 10.48 -9.94 3.42
C MET A 62 10.19 -8.59 4.10
N LYS A 63 10.99 -7.56 3.79
CA LYS A 63 10.74 -6.19 4.27
C LYS A 63 9.54 -5.59 3.57
N VAL A 64 8.62 -5.04 4.34
CA VAL A 64 7.42 -4.35 3.87
C VAL A 64 7.46 -2.89 4.30
N TYR A 65 7.32 -1.99 3.33
CA TYR A 65 7.14 -0.57 3.53
C TYR A 65 5.72 -0.20 3.12
N SER A 66 4.90 0.21 4.09
CA SER A 66 3.51 0.63 3.83
C SER A 66 3.34 2.10 4.15
N TYR A 67 2.74 2.85 3.22
CA TYR A 67 2.32 4.22 3.44
C TYR A 67 0.82 4.38 3.24
N ASN A 68 0.18 4.93 4.27
CA ASN A 68 -1.26 4.99 4.39
C ASN A 68 -1.75 6.45 4.39
N ILE A 69 -2.30 6.91 3.26
CA ILE A 69 -2.77 8.30 3.06
C ILE A 69 -4.27 8.32 2.73
N PRO A 70 -5.13 9.05 3.47
CA PRO A 70 -6.57 9.04 3.27
C PRO A 70 -7.10 9.95 2.13
N ILE A 71 -6.48 9.91 0.95
CA ILE A 71 -6.83 10.79 -0.19
C ILE A 71 -7.82 10.19 -1.19
N GLY A 72 -8.39 9.02 -0.90
CA GLY A 72 -9.30 8.32 -1.79
C GLY A 72 -10.74 8.84 -1.70
N ALA A 73 -11.44 8.84 -2.83
CA ALA A 73 -12.84 9.27 -2.96
C ALA A 73 -13.11 10.69 -2.43
N VAL A 74 -12.14 11.60 -2.59
CA VAL A 74 -12.30 13.02 -2.28
C VAL A 74 -13.39 13.61 -3.18
N PRO A 75 -14.38 14.35 -2.63
CA PRO A 75 -15.41 15.01 -3.41
C PRO A 75 -14.80 15.93 -4.49
N LYS A 76 -15.35 15.89 -5.71
CA LYS A 76 -14.87 16.71 -6.84
C LYS A 76 -14.76 18.20 -6.51
N ARG A 77 -15.65 18.73 -5.66
CA ARG A 77 -15.60 20.13 -5.22
C ARG A 77 -14.31 20.47 -4.47
N ILE A 78 -13.84 19.58 -3.60
CA ILE A 78 -12.60 19.76 -2.84
C ILE A 78 -11.40 19.58 -3.79
N TYR A 79 -11.43 18.54 -4.62
CA TYR A 79 -10.37 18.31 -5.61
C TYR A 79 -10.18 19.52 -6.54
N ASN A 80 -11.26 20.05 -7.12
CA ASN A 80 -11.23 21.21 -8.01
C ASN A 80 -10.80 22.49 -7.29
N PHE A 81 -11.13 22.66 -6.01
CA PHE A 81 -10.68 23.81 -5.22
C PHE A 81 -9.15 23.87 -5.11
N PHE A 82 -8.52 22.73 -4.78
CA PHE A 82 -7.07 22.65 -4.73
C PHE A 82 -6.43 22.72 -6.13
N PHE A 83 -7.02 22.06 -7.13
CA PHE A 83 -6.44 22.02 -8.47
C PHE A 83 -6.51 23.37 -9.20
N ASN A 84 -7.62 24.12 -9.06
CA ASN A 84 -7.77 25.45 -9.65
C ASN A 84 -6.99 26.55 -8.92
N SER A 85 -6.48 26.29 -7.71
CA SER A 85 -5.64 27.26 -6.97
C SER A 85 -4.14 27.13 -7.32
N LEU A 86 -3.78 26.11 -8.12
CA LEU A 86 -2.40 25.77 -8.52
C LEU A 86 -2.10 26.08 -10.00
N CYS A 87 -3.10 26.53 -10.77
CA CYS A 87 -2.96 27.04 -12.14
C CYS A 87 -3.37 28.51 -12.20
#